data_AF-A0A8T5NBU9-F1
#
_entry.id   AF-A0A8T5NBU9-F1
#
_cell.length_a   1.000
_cell.length_b   1.000
_cell.length_c   1.000
_cell.angle_alpha   90.00
_cell.angle_beta   90.00
_cell.angle_gamma   90.00
#
_symmetry.space_group_name_H-M   'P 1'
#
loop_
_entity.id
_entity.type
_entity.pdbx_description
1 polymer ?
#
loop_
_entity_poly.entity_id
_entity_poly.type
_entity_poly.pdbx_seq_one_letter_code
_entity_poly.pdbx_strand_id
1 'polypeptide(L)'
;MVTLSARKRLESIERVVIPAMFVGVLSKDNKWLKRTLEEALPKLEARALHLAQECRKAGECKENDALCDEARISAMFKETRIKLEKENVVRKSRSRYHH
;
A
#
# COMPACT_ATOMS: atom_id res chain seq x y z
N MET A 1 -8.75 -21.57 -13.68
CA MET A 1 -8.03 -20.65 -12.76
C MET A 1 -7.76 -19.38 -13.56
N VAL A 2 -8.49 -18.28 -13.32
CA VAL A 2 -8.29 -17.04 -14.09
C VAL A 2 -7.01 -16.38 -13.59
N THR A 3 -5.94 -16.42 -14.38
CA THR A 3 -4.75 -15.61 -14.13
C THR A 3 -5.17 -14.14 -14.22
N LEU A 4 -5.29 -13.49 -13.07
CA LEU A 4 -5.56 -12.05 -13.04
C LEU A 4 -4.41 -11.34 -13.75
N SER A 5 -4.76 -10.50 -14.73
CA SER A 5 -3.79 -9.68 -15.47
C SER A 5 -3.03 -8.77 -14.51
N ALA A 6 -1.83 -8.31 -14.93
CA ALA A 6 -1.01 -7.43 -14.10
C ALA A 6 -1.79 -6.15 -13.72
N ARG A 7 -2.62 -5.65 -14.65
CA ARG A 7 -3.50 -4.50 -14.43
C ARG A 7 -4.52 -4.75 -13.32
N LYS A 8 -5.24 -5.87 -13.36
CA LYS A 8 -6.23 -6.22 -12.33
C LYS A 8 -5.59 -6.40 -10.95
N ARG A 9 -4.36 -6.91 -10.89
CA ARG A 9 -3.60 -7.01 -9.64
C ARG A 9 -3.24 -5.64 -9.10
N LEU A 10 -2.81 -4.72 -9.96
CA LEU A 10 -2.48 -3.35 -9.57
C LEU A 10 -3.72 -2.58 -9.08
N GLU A 11 -4.85 -2.72 -9.78
CA GLU A 11 -6.15 -2.15 -9.35
C GLU A 11 -6.59 -2.68 -7.97
N SER A 12 -6.39 -3.99 -7.72
CA SER A 12 -6.71 -4.59 -6.42
C SER A 12 -5.84 -4.04 -5.29
N ILE A 13 -4.55 -3.78 -5.56
CA ILE A 13 -3.66 -3.16 -4.58
C ILE A 13 -4.18 -1.78 -4.18
N GLU A 14 -4.54 -0.94 -5.15
CA GLU A 14 -5.02 0.42 -4.91
C GLU A 14 -6.41 0.46 -4.24
N ARG A 15 -7.36 -0.36 -4.72
CA ARG A 15 -8.77 -0.27 -4.29
C ARG A 15 -9.12 -1.15 -3.11
N VAL A 16 -8.34 -2.19 -2.82
CA VAL A 16 -8.66 -3.18 -1.79
C VAL A 16 -7.57 -3.23 -0.74
N VAL A 17 -6.32 -3.48 -1.15
CA VAL A 17 -5.23 -3.75 -0.19
C VAL A 17 -4.87 -2.51 0.62
N ILE A 18 -4.65 -1.35 -0.02
CA ILE A 18 -4.30 -0.11 0.68
C ILE A 18 -5.42 0.33 1.64
N PRO A 19 -6.70 0.42 1.23
CA PRO A 19 -7.79 0.73 2.15
C PRO A 19 -7.93 -0.26 3.32
N ALA A 20 -7.77 -1.57 3.05
CA ALA A 20 -7.85 -2.59 4.10
C ALA A 20 -6.76 -2.45 5.16
N MET A 21 -5.58 -1.92 4.81
CA MET A 21 -4.54 -1.63 5.80
C MET A 21 -5.05 -0.62 6.85
N PHE A 22 -5.84 0.38 6.47
CA PHE A 22 -6.39 1.36 7.41
C PHE A 22 -7.54 0.81 8.27
N VAL A 23 -8.41 -0.03 7.70
CA VAL A 23 -9.46 -0.71 8.49
C VAL A 23 -8.84 -1.65 9.53
N GLY A 24 -7.75 -2.33 9.15
CA GLY A 24 -6.99 -3.21 10.03
C GLY A 24 -6.29 -2.47 11.17
N VAL A 25 -5.85 -1.22 10.97
CA VAL A 25 -5.16 -0.44 12.02
C VAL A 25 -5.98 -0.45 13.30
N LEU A 26 -7.26 -0.07 13.26
CA LEU A 26 -8.13 0.07 14.45
C LEU A 26 -8.23 -1.20 15.32
N SER A 27 -8.07 -2.39 14.74
CA SER A 27 -8.21 -3.68 15.45
C SER A 27 -6.89 -4.40 15.74
N LYS A 28 -5.74 -3.87 15.30
CA LYS A 28 -4.43 -4.53 15.39
C LYS A 28 -3.49 -3.86 16.38
N ASP A 29 -2.53 -4.61 16.91
CA ASP A 29 -1.58 -4.17 17.92
C ASP A 29 -0.39 -3.36 17.34
N ASN A 30 0.40 -2.74 18.22
CA ASN A 30 1.55 -1.92 17.81
C ASN A 30 2.62 -2.74 17.06
N LYS A 31 2.74 -4.05 17.31
CA LYS A 31 3.68 -4.92 16.58
C LYS A 31 3.26 -5.07 15.12
N TRP A 32 1.97 -5.29 14.87
CA TRP A 32 1.42 -5.34 13.51
C TRP A 32 1.68 -4.03 12.75
N LEU A 33 1.47 -2.87 13.39
CA LEU A 33 1.68 -1.57 12.75
C LEU A 33 3.15 -1.32 12.40
N LYS A 34 4.07 -1.65 13.33
CA LYS A 34 5.52 -1.56 13.07
C LYS A 34 5.93 -2.44 11.89
N ARG A 35 5.52 -3.71 11.89
CA ARG A 35 5.82 -4.66 10.82
C ARG A 35 5.23 -4.21 9.47
N THR A 36 4.04 -3.61 9.49
CA THR A 36 3.41 -3.10 8.28
C THR A 36 4.24 -1.96 7.67
N LEU A 37 4.72 -1.02 8.50
CA LEU A 37 5.54 0.10 8.05
C LEU A 37 6.94 -0.32 7.56
N GLU A 38 7.59 -1.23 8.27
CA GLU A 38 9.00 -1.60 8.01
C GLU A 38 9.13 -2.70 6.93
N GLU A 39 8.16 -3.61 6.82
CA GLU A 39 8.25 -4.76 5.91
C GLU A 39 7.16 -4.77 4.85
N ALA A 40 5.89 -4.71 5.25
CA ALA A 40 4.80 -5.03 4.33
C ALA A 40 4.58 -3.92 3.29
N LEU A 41 4.61 -2.66 3.71
CA LEU A 41 4.37 -1.52 2.85
C LEU A 41 5.47 -1.35 1.78
N PRO A 42 6.78 -1.40 2.11
CA PRO A 42 7.84 -1.35 1.11
C PRO A 42 7.80 -2.54 0.13
N LYS A 43 7.50 -3.75 0.61
CA LYS A 43 7.35 -4.94 -0.26
C LYS A 43 6.17 -4.78 -1.21
N LEU A 44 5.07 -4.19 -0.75
CA LEU A 44 3.89 -3.96 -1.56
C LEU A 44 4.14 -2.87 -2.61
N GLU A 45 4.87 -1.81 -2.26
CA GLU A 45 5.31 -0.76 -3.19
C GLU A 45 6.18 -1.33 -4.30
N ALA A 46 7.23 -2.10 -3.96
CA ALA A 46 8.09 -2.74 -4.93
C ALA A 46 7.30 -3.67 -5.87
N ARG A 47 6.31 -4.38 -5.34
CA ARG A 47 5.43 -5.24 -6.14
C ARG A 47 4.50 -4.44 -7.05
N ALA A 48 3.95 -3.31 -6.58
CA ALA A 48 3.11 -2.44 -7.40
C ALA A 48 3.89 -1.80 -8.55
N LEU A 49 5.11 -1.34 -8.29
CA LEU A 49 6.03 -0.84 -9.31
C LEU A 49 6.38 -1.92 -10.34
N HIS A 50 6.67 -3.14 -9.88
CA HIS A 50 6.91 -4.26 -10.77
C HIS A 50 5.70 -4.58 -11.66
N LEU A 51 4.49 -4.61 -11.09
CA LEU A 51 3.25 -4.83 -11.83
C LEU A 51 2.99 -3.73 -12.86
N ALA A 52 3.30 -2.46 -12.55
CA ALA A 52 3.17 -1.36 -13.48
C ALA A 52 4.12 -1.53 -14.69
N GLN A 53 5.35 -1.97 -14.45
CA GLN A 53 6.30 -2.31 -15.51
C GLN A 53 5.82 -3.50 -16.35
N GLU A 54 5.29 -4.56 -15.72
CA GLU A 54 4.69 -5.70 -16.44
C GLU A 54 3.50 -5.26 -17.31
N CYS A 55 2.63 -4.40 -16.80
CA CYS A 55 1.49 -3.86 -17.55
C CYS A 55 1.93 -3.08 -18.79
N ARG A 56 2.98 -2.25 -18.67
CA ARG A 56 3.54 -1.52 -19.82
C ARG A 56 4.13 -2.48 -20.84
N LYS A 57 4.91 -3.48 -20.40
CA LYS A 57 5.51 -4.49 -21.29
C LYS A 57 4.46 -5.35 -22.01
N ALA A 58 3.38 -5.70 -21.33
CA ALA A 58 2.29 -6.49 -21.88
C ALA A 58 1.33 -5.67 -22.78
N GLY A 59 1.50 -4.35 -22.87
CA GLY A 59 0.58 -3.47 -23.60
C GLY A 59 -0.79 -3.31 -22.93
N GLU A 60 -0.93 -3.68 -21.65
CA GLU A 60 -2.18 -3.54 -20.88
C GLU A 60 -2.45 -2.10 -20.43
N CYS A 61 -1.41 -1.26 -20.40
CA CYS A 61 -1.46 0.16 -20.03
C CYS A 61 -1.03 1.04 -21.21
N LYS A 62 -1.80 2.09 -21.47
CA LYS A 62 -1.41 3.16 -22.41
C LYS A 62 -0.31 4.02 -21.78
N GLU A 63 0.45 4.75 -22.60
CA GLU A 63 1.55 5.63 -22.17
C GLU A 63 1.15 6.61 -21.05
N ASN A 64 -0.11 7.06 -21.03
CA ASN A 64 -0.65 7.98 -20.03
C ASN A 64 -1.62 7.33 -19.03
N ASP A 65 -1.59 6.01 -18.88
CA ASP A 65 -2.45 5.34 -17.91
C ASP A 65 -1.93 5.61 -16.49
N ALA A 66 -2.65 6.46 -15.74
CA ALA A 66 -2.33 6.81 -14.37
C ALA A 66 -2.14 5.59 -13.47
N LEU A 67 -2.84 4.48 -13.76
CA LEU A 67 -2.70 3.25 -13.00
C LEU A 67 -1.26 2.72 -13.00
N CYS A 68 -0.56 2.88 -14.13
CA CYS A 68 0.81 2.42 -14.36
C CYS A 68 1.86 3.52 -14.19
N ASP A 69 1.51 4.69 -13.67
CA ASP A 69 2.46 5.77 -13.40
C ASP A 69 3.25 5.47 -12.12
N GLU A 70 4.55 5.22 -12.27
CA GLU A 70 5.48 4.91 -11.18
C GLU A 70 5.58 6.05 -10.16
N ALA A 71 5.50 7.31 -10.61
CA ALA A 71 5.55 8.47 -9.72
C ALA A 71 4.27 8.55 -8.87
N ARG A 72 3.10 8.30 -9.49
CA ARG A 72 1.81 8.24 -8.78
C ARG A 72 1.77 7.08 -7.78
N ILE A 73 2.24 5.90 -8.18
CA ILE A 73 2.32 4.73 -7.30
C ILE A 73 3.20 5.05 -6.07
N SER A 74 4.41 5.54 -6.30
CA SER A 74 5.33 5.91 -5.22
C SER A 74 4.74 6.99 -4.29
N ALA A 75 4.08 8.00 -4.86
CA ALA A 75 3.39 9.04 -4.09
C ALA A 75 2.27 8.47 -3.20
N MET A 76 1.45 7.57 -3.74
CA MET A 76 0.39 6.90 -3.00
C MET A 76 0.92 6.06 -1.82
N PHE A 77 2.01 5.32 -2.02
CA PHE A 77 2.65 4.55 -0.95
C PHE A 77 3.27 5.46 0.12
N LYS A 78 3.89 6.59 -0.29
CA LYS A 78 4.42 7.60 0.63
C LYS A 78 3.32 8.23 1.49
N GLU A 79 2.19 8.61 0.88
CA GLU A 79 1.03 9.12 1.62
C GLU A 79 0.47 8.08 2.59
N THR A 80 0.37 6.83 2.13
CA THR A 80 -0.10 5.70 2.96
C THR A 80 0.80 5.52 4.18
N ARG A 81 2.13 5.58 3.98
CA ARG A 81 3.12 5.51 5.06
C ARG A 81 2.93 6.64 6.06
N ILE A 82 2.84 7.89 5.61
CA ILE A 82 2.67 9.07 6.48
C ILE A 82 1.41 8.93 7.35
N LYS A 83 0.29 8.45 6.77
CA LYS A 83 -0.95 8.23 7.52
C LYS A 83 -0.78 7.15 8.58
N LEU A 84 -0.16 6.01 8.24
CA LEU A 84 0.10 4.92 9.18
C LEU A 84 1.09 5.31 10.29
N GLU A 85 2.10 6.13 9.99
CA GLU A 85 3.04 6.67 10.98
C GLU A 85 2.36 7.63 11.95
N LYS A 86 1.46 8.50 11.47
CA LYS A 86 0.64 9.36 12.35
C LYS A 86 -0.20 8.52 13.32
N GLU A 87 -0.85 7.46 12.84
CA GLU A 87 -1.63 6.55 13.69
C GLU A 87 -0.74 5.85 14.75
N ASN A 88 0.48 5.47 14.38
CA ASN A 88 1.44 4.88 15.31
C ASN A 88 1.80 5.84 16.46
N VAL A 89 2.01 7.12 16.14
CA VAL A 89 2.30 8.16 17.14
C VAL A 89 1.10 8.35 18.08
N VAL A 90 -0.12 8.49 17.53
CA VAL A 90 -1.34 8.67 18.34
C VAL A 90 -1.56 7.50 19.30
N ARG A 91 -1.35 6.25 18.85
CA ARG A 91 -1.48 5.05 19.68
C ARG A 91 -0.47 5.00 20.81
N LYS A 92 0.81 5.25 20.50
CA LYS A 92 1.88 5.30 21.51
C LYS A 92 1.61 6.37 22.56
N SER A 93 1.06 7.51 22.16
CA SER A 93 0.65 8.57 23.09
C SER A 93 -0.51 8.10 23.98
N ARG A 94 -1.56 7.48 23.43
CA ARG A 94 -2.72 6.98 24.23
C ARG A 94 -2.35 5.85 25.18
N SER A 95 -1.42 4.96 24.81
CA SER A 95 -0.98 3.86 25.69
C SER A 95 -0.16 4.34 26.89
N ARG A 96 0.45 5.54 26.84
CA ARG A 96 1.25 6.08 27.96
C ARG A 96 0.41 6.67 29.09
N TYR A 97 -0.85 7.03 28.83
CA TYR A 97 -1.74 7.64 29.84
C TYR A 97 -2.62 6.62 30.58
N HIS A 98 -2.49 5.32 30.28
CA HIS A 98 -3.19 4.23 30.96
C HIS A 98 -2.30 3.47 31.96
N HIS A 99 -1.40 4.20 32.64
CA HIS A 99 -0.51 3.64 33.67
C HIS A 99 -0.81 4.24 35.03
#